data_AF-A0A2L1CA71-F1
#
_entry.id   AF-A0A2L1CA71-F1
#
_cell.length_a   1.000
_cell.length_b   1.000
_cell.length_c   1.000
_cell.angle_alpha   90.00
_cell.angle_beta   90.00
_cell.angle_gamma   90.00
#
_symmetry.space_group_name_H-M   'P 1'
#
loop_
_entity.id
_entity.type
_entity.pdbx_description
1 polymer ?
#
loop_
_entity_poly.entity_id
_entity_poly.type
_entity_poly.pdbx_seq_one_letter_code
_entity_poly.pdbx_strand_id
1 'polypeptide(L)'
;MYLSQSTTTLVLLLLLTATLTYNTLDLQKNQVLTEMEASSIDLKSSSLEHIIESSLPTVFNRVLNDAELEVIDNYNNNPSGDPFFESTNYTLAYLKNGTEDIIVKDYLENVSEEYSNLGYTIDYNFSMTNITMVDGFTFKLDYDLYYKIQGNKGVIKEENISSFQYSTVKTVLDAYHYIKPTYVGVINVSNPNAETLYDFQVKVVFNDSNFDYSIEPTGEGLRFYDENGNYIPYWVEVWDYSDDDNDRTSVLWLKVPILDANINTSVYILSTYPKISESNGNRVFEMFDDFEDSNSLYSKWNVYRGDWEYISNSNIYSNSLYNENIITCQDAPDIARMISTENTSLSEYIVEVDSMGYFAFHDSTPGPYTMLGFFADPEYLAETTTHPDAFYSVDMSSVHGALFTLTGSNLIWDLKVFDIFFGLSKEYPVDYNNVLRTYVGTDFFNAPLENEWYTIKLEVLDDDIQAKYCTLEDYISDNEPDWMISEENLEKYGTYFELGTSGGSLIDAYDIYFDNFRVRKYASIEPTTNIYSLSKTVGINYITPPRAEGTRYVLGSDYNLYYEEADNYPSIIDMLAGEDFKSWEYGYGLKLKGYQ
;
A
#
# COMPACT_ATOMS: atom_id res chain seq x y z
N MET A 1 -110.37 -28.89 20.48
CA MET A 1 -109.29 -28.75 21.48
C MET A 1 -107.88 -28.88 20.88
N TYR A 2 -107.65 -29.75 19.89
CA TYR A 2 -106.33 -29.91 19.26
C TYR A 2 -105.85 -28.72 18.40
N LEU A 3 -106.76 -27.98 17.75
CA LEU A 3 -106.37 -26.84 16.90
C LEU A 3 -105.72 -25.69 17.67
N SER A 4 -106.17 -25.39 18.90
CA SER A 4 -105.65 -24.24 19.66
C SER A 4 -104.25 -24.48 20.21
N GLN A 5 -103.95 -25.69 20.70
CA GLN A 5 -102.60 -26.07 21.13
C GLN A 5 -101.60 -26.01 19.98
N SER A 6 -101.94 -26.50 18.78
CA SER A 6 -101.04 -26.47 17.61
C SER A 6 -100.67 -25.05 17.18
N THR A 7 -101.62 -24.11 17.17
CA THR A 7 -101.33 -22.68 16.89
C THR A 7 -100.47 -22.05 17.97
N THR A 8 -100.71 -22.32 19.25
CA THR A 8 -99.88 -21.76 20.34
C THR A 8 -98.46 -22.31 20.28
N THR A 9 -98.28 -23.61 20.00
CA THR A 9 -96.97 -24.21 19.80
C THR A 9 -96.25 -23.60 18.58
N LEU A 10 -96.96 -23.36 17.47
CA LEU A 10 -96.38 -22.71 16.28
C LEU A 10 -95.92 -21.28 16.56
N VAL A 11 -96.72 -20.50 17.31
CA VAL A 11 -96.37 -19.13 17.72
C VAL A 11 -95.17 -19.13 18.67
N LEU A 12 -95.13 -20.05 19.64
CA LEU A 12 -93.97 -20.23 20.52
C LEU A 12 -92.72 -20.67 19.75
N LEU A 13 -92.88 -21.55 18.75
CA LEU A 13 -91.77 -21.95 17.88
C LEU A 13 -91.26 -20.77 17.07
N LEU A 14 -92.15 -19.94 16.51
CA LEU A 14 -91.83 -18.72 15.78
C LEU A 14 -91.09 -17.70 16.65
N LEU A 15 -91.58 -17.45 17.87
CA LEU A 15 -90.92 -16.58 18.86
C LEU A 15 -89.55 -17.13 19.26
N LEU A 16 -89.44 -18.44 19.49
CA LEU A 16 -88.17 -19.09 19.81
C LEU A 16 -87.19 -18.99 18.64
N THR A 17 -87.62 -19.26 17.41
CA THR A 17 -86.78 -19.10 16.22
C THR A 17 -86.37 -17.64 16.03
N ALA A 18 -87.27 -16.67 16.19
CA ALA A 18 -86.92 -15.25 16.08
C ALA A 18 -85.88 -14.84 17.14
N THR A 19 -86.03 -15.33 18.38
CA THR A 19 -85.09 -15.06 19.47
C THR A 19 -83.73 -15.71 19.22
N LEU A 20 -83.72 -16.97 18.75
CA LEU A 20 -82.49 -17.66 18.37
C LEU A 20 -81.79 -16.96 17.21
N THR A 21 -82.54 -16.54 16.18
CA THR A 21 -81.98 -15.83 15.02
C THR A 21 -81.40 -14.47 15.42
N TYR A 22 -82.09 -13.73 16.29
CA TYR A 22 -81.59 -12.47 16.83
C TYR A 22 -80.31 -12.67 17.64
N ASN A 23 -80.28 -13.65 18.55
CA ASN A 23 -79.07 -13.95 19.33
C ASN A 23 -77.91 -14.41 18.44
N THR A 24 -78.17 -15.19 17.40
CA THR A 24 -77.14 -15.59 16.43
C THR A 24 -76.61 -14.39 15.65
N LEU A 25 -77.48 -13.48 15.19
CA LEU A 25 -77.06 -12.26 14.49
C LEU A 25 -76.26 -11.33 15.41
N ASP A 26 -76.65 -11.18 16.68
CA ASP A 26 -75.94 -10.36 17.64
C ASP A 26 -74.56 -10.95 17.98
N LEU A 27 -74.46 -12.27 18.13
CA LEU A 27 -73.19 -12.97 18.29
C LEU A 27 -72.27 -12.80 17.07
N GLN A 28 -72.80 -12.99 15.85
CA GLN A 28 -72.03 -12.81 14.61
C GLN A 28 -71.59 -11.36 14.43
N LYS A 29 -72.46 -10.39 14.72
CA LYS A 29 -72.10 -8.96 14.69
C LYS A 29 -70.96 -8.66 15.66
N ASN A 30 -71.03 -9.16 16.89
CA ASN A 30 -69.98 -8.94 17.89
C ASN A 30 -68.66 -9.61 17.49
N GLN A 31 -68.71 -10.81 16.89
CA GLN A 31 -67.54 -11.47 16.31
C GLN A 31 -66.89 -10.63 15.21
N VAL A 32 -67.68 -10.18 14.22
CA VAL A 32 -67.19 -9.35 13.12
C VAL A 32 -66.59 -8.03 13.62
N LEU A 33 -67.22 -7.36 14.59
CA LEU A 33 -66.67 -6.13 15.18
C LEU A 33 -65.33 -6.39 15.88
N THR A 34 -65.20 -7.52 16.58
CA THR A 34 -63.97 -7.90 17.27
C THR A 34 -62.85 -8.21 16.27
N GLU A 35 -63.15 -8.95 15.19
CA GLU A 35 -62.19 -9.25 14.11
C GLU A 35 -61.78 -8.00 13.32
N MET A 36 -62.71 -7.08 13.08
CA MET A 36 -62.42 -5.79 12.43
C MET A 36 -61.53 -4.89 13.30
N GLU A 37 -61.80 -4.83 14.61
CA GLU A 37 -60.92 -4.14 15.56
C GLU A 37 -59.52 -4.77 15.50
N ALA A 38 -59.39 -6.08 15.69
CA ALA A 38 -58.10 -6.80 15.66
C ALA A 38 -57.32 -6.58 14.35
N SER A 39 -57.98 -6.67 13.19
CA SER A 39 -57.36 -6.44 11.89
C SER A 39 -56.88 -4.99 11.71
N SER A 40 -57.67 -4.01 12.19
CA SER A 40 -57.26 -2.61 12.16
C SER A 40 -56.04 -2.35 13.04
N ILE A 41 -55.91 -3.08 14.14
CA ILE A 41 -54.81 -2.97 15.09
C ILE A 41 -53.54 -3.58 14.50
N ASP A 42 -53.64 -4.75 13.89
CA ASP A 42 -52.49 -5.38 13.22
C ASP A 42 -51.96 -4.50 12.08
N LEU A 43 -52.85 -3.92 11.26
CA LEU A 43 -52.43 -2.96 10.22
C LEU A 43 -51.68 -1.76 10.80
N LYS A 44 -52.17 -1.25 11.94
CA LYS A 44 -51.55 -0.13 12.66
C LYS A 44 -50.19 -0.51 13.25
N SER A 45 -50.05 -1.72 13.78
CA SER A 45 -48.79 -2.18 14.36
C SER A 45 -47.74 -2.42 13.27
N SER A 46 -48.12 -3.07 12.17
CA SER A 46 -47.25 -3.25 11.00
C SER A 46 -46.85 -1.93 10.35
N SER A 47 -47.72 -0.91 10.41
CA SER A 47 -47.38 0.44 9.92
C SER A 47 -46.27 1.09 10.75
N LEU A 48 -46.31 0.94 12.08
CA LEU A 48 -45.27 1.44 12.99
C LEU A 48 -43.92 0.75 12.71
N GLU A 49 -43.92 -0.57 12.63
CA GLU A 49 -42.75 -1.39 12.32
C GLU A 49 -42.14 -0.99 10.97
N HIS A 50 -42.97 -0.88 9.93
CA HIS A 50 -42.55 -0.46 8.59
C HIS A 50 -41.97 0.96 8.59
N ILE A 51 -42.51 1.89 9.37
CA ILE A 51 -41.96 3.25 9.46
C ILE A 51 -40.52 3.20 9.96
N ILE A 52 -40.24 2.45 11.02
CA ILE A 52 -38.88 2.27 11.55
C ILE A 52 -37.99 1.60 10.52
N GLU A 53 -38.43 0.49 9.95
CA GLU A 53 -37.68 -0.25 8.94
C GLU A 53 -37.31 0.62 7.73
N SER A 54 -38.23 1.47 7.28
CA SER A 54 -38.03 2.31 6.08
C SER A 54 -37.29 3.63 6.37
N SER A 55 -37.39 4.18 7.57
CA SER A 55 -36.74 5.45 7.93
C SER A 55 -35.29 5.27 8.41
N LEU A 56 -34.99 4.15 9.09
CA LEU A 56 -33.72 3.95 9.78
C LEU A 56 -32.48 4.15 8.89
N PRO A 57 -32.39 3.58 7.67
CA PRO A 57 -31.24 3.82 6.79
C PRO A 57 -31.06 5.29 6.40
N THR A 58 -32.16 6.01 6.17
CA THR A 58 -32.13 7.42 5.76
C THR A 58 -31.69 8.31 6.92
N VAL A 59 -32.20 8.04 8.12
CA VAL A 59 -31.82 8.76 9.34
C VAL A 59 -30.35 8.52 9.68
N PHE A 60 -29.89 7.26 9.65
CA PHE A 60 -28.49 6.94 9.90
C PHE A 60 -27.55 7.66 8.93
N ASN A 61 -27.85 7.65 7.62
CA ASN A 61 -27.02 8.36 6.63
C ASN A 61 -26.97 9.88 6.87
N ARG A 62 -28.06 10.47 7.37
CA ARG A 62 -28.09 11.87 7.77
C ARG A 62 -27.17 12.11 8.97
N VAL A 63 -27.32 11.33 10.04
CA VAL A 63 -26.50 11.45 11.25
C VAL A 63 -25.02 11.25 10.96
N LEU A 64 -24.67 10.32 10.07
CA LEU A 64 -23.30 10.13 9.61
C LEU A 64 -22.74 11.39 8.94
N ASN A 65 -23.49 12.03 8.03
CA ASN A 65 -23.03 13.28 7.41
C ASN A 65 -23.02 14.45 8.40
N ASP A 66 -23.95 14.48 9.37
CA ASP A 66 -23.96 15.49 10.45
C ASP A 66 -22.69 15.36 11.33
N ALA A 67 -22.22 14.14 11.59
CA ALA A 67 -20.97 13.88 12.31
C ALA A 67 -19.73 14.38 11.53
N GLU A 68 -19.68 14.16 10.22
CA GLU A 68 -18.61 14.68 9.35
C GLU A 68 -18.59 16.22 9.36
N LEU A 69 -19.77 16.85 9.28
CA LEU A 69 -19.89 18.30 9.36
C LEU A 69 -19.45 18.85 10.71
N GLU A 70 -19.75 18.16 11.81
CA GLU A 70 -19.31 18.56 13.16
C GLU A 70 -17.79 18.61 13.26
N VAL A 71 -17.09 17.60 12.74
CA VAL A 71 -15.62 17.56 12.70
C VAL A 71 -15.05 18.72 11.87
N ILE A 72 -15.63 19.01 10.70
CA ILE A 72 -15.22 20.15 9.87
C ILE A 72 -15.45 21.49 10.58
N ASP A 73 -16.60 21.65 11.24
CA ASP A 73 -16.94 22.86 12.00
C ASP A 73 -15.99 23.04 13.18
N ASN A 74 -15.64 21.96 13.89
CA ASN A 74 -14.65 21.99 14.97
C ASN A 74 -13.28 22.47 14.47
N TYR A 75 -12.82 21.94 13.33
CA TYR A 75 -11.56 22.36 12.72
C TYR A 75 -11.57 23.84 12.31
N ASN A 76 -12.63 24.29 11.65
CA ASN A 76 -12.72 25.68 11.19
C ASN A 76 -12.82 26.69 12.34
N ASN A 77 -13.43 26.31 13.47
CA ASN A 77 -13.58 27.18 14.64
C ASN A 77 -12.38 27.12 15.61
N ASN A 78 -11.67 26.00 15.67
CA ASN A 78 -10.48 25.82 16.50
C ASN A 78 -9.39 25.01 15.78
N PRO A 79 -8.67 25.61 14.81
CA PRO A 79 -7.70 24.88 13.97
C PRO A 79 -6.50 24.29 14.72
N SER A 80 -6.26 24.75 15.96
CA SER A 80 -5.13 24.30 16.78
C SER A 80 -5.50 23.16 17.73
N GLY A 81 -6.79 22.81 17.84
CA GLY A 81 -7.25 21.65 18.60
C GLY A 81 -7.40 20.42 17.71
N ASP A 82 -7.53 19.25 18.32
CA ASP A 82 -7.97 18.04 17.62
C ASP A 82 -9.48 18.18 17.31
N PRO A 83 -9.89 18.22 16.02
CA PRO A 83 -11.28 18.40 15.63
C PRO A 83 -12.08 17.08 15.60
N PHE A 84 -11.41 15.93 15.69
CA PHE A 84 -12.01 14.60 15.56
C PHE A 84 -12.72 14.15 16.84
N PHE A 85 -13.51 13.09 16.75
CA PHE A 85 -14.11 12.47 17.93
C PHE A 85 -13.05 11.76 18.79
N GLU A 86 -13.24 11.74 20.11
CA GLU A 86 -12.24 11.24 21.06
C GLU A 86 -11.80 9.78 20.86
N SER A 87 -12.67 8.95 20.24
CA SER A 87 -12.37 7.56 19.90
C SER A 87 -13.45 6.97 19.00
N THR A 88 -13.13 5.87 18.33
CA THR A 88 -14.08 5.03 17.57
C THR A 88 -15.32 4.63 18.39
N ASN A 89 -15.16 4.32 19.68
CA ASN A 89 -16.28 3.99 20.56
C ASN A 89 -17.19 5.19 20.82
N TYR A 90 -16.61 6.38 20.96
CA TYR A 90 -17.37 7.62 21.10
C TYR A 90 -18.12 7.95 19.81
N THR A 91 -17.47 7.82 18.65
CA THR A 91 -18.11 7.98 17.33
C THR A 91 -19.32 7.06 17.19
N LEU A 92 -19.19 5.77 17.54
CA LEU A 92 -20.32 4.84 17.52
C LEU A 92 -21.46 5.23 18.46
N ALA A 93 -21.14 5.70 19.67
CA ALA A 93 -22.15 6.16 20.62
C ALA A 93 -22.88 7.41 20.10
N TYR A 94 -22.16 8.35 19.50
CA TYR A 94 -22.73 9.53 18.85
C TYR A 94 -23.71 9.13 17.73
N LEU A 95 -23.28 8.25 16.82
CA LEU A 95 -24.11 7.79 15.70
C LEU A 95 -25.35 7.03 16.18
N LYS A 96 -25.23 6.17 17.19
CA LYS A 96 -26.36 5.44 17.80
C LYS A 96 -27.37 6.40 18.43
N ASN A 97 -26.91 7.27 19.33
CA ASN A 97 -27.78 8.20 20.06
C ASN A 97 -28.43 9.21 19.12
N GLY A 98 -27.69 9.78 18.16
CA GLY A 98 -28.24 10.72 17.19
C GLY A 98 -29.29 10.08 16.28
N THR A 99 -29.09 8.82 15.89
CA THR A 99 -30.07 8.07 15.10
C THR A 99 -31.32 7.76 15.92
N GLU A 100 -31.15 7.30 17.16
CA GLU A 100 -32.24 7.04 18.11
C GLU A 100 -33.08 8.29 18.37
N ASP A 101 -32.43 9.42 18.68
CA ASP A 101 -33.10 10.70 18.97
C ASP A 101 -33.97 11.17 17.80
N ILE A 102 -33.45 11.11 16.56
CA ILE A 102 -34.21 11.51 15.37
C ILE A 102 -35.37 10.54 15.11
N ILE A 103 -35.17 9.23 15.25
CA ILE A 103 -36.25 8.24 15.08
C ILE A 103 -37.36 8.47 16.10
N VAL A 104 -37.00 8.67 17.37
CA VAL A 104 -37.97 8.92 18.44
C VAL A 104 -38.74 10.21 18.19
N LYS A 105 -38.03 11.32 17.95
CA LYS A 105 -38.62 12.66 17.86
C LYS A 105 -39.36 12.91 16.55
N ASP A 106 -38.76 12.55 15.41
CA ASP A 106 -39.30 12.93 14.09
C ASP A 106 -40.26 11.85 13.54
N TYR A 107 -40.24 10.62 14.08
CA TYR A 107 -41.12 9.54 13.60
C TYR A 107 -42.05 9.00 14.69
N LEU A 108 -41.53 8.48 15.81
CA LEU A 108 -42.36 7.81 16.83
C LEU A 108 -43.29 8.77 17.58
N GLU A 109 -42.82 9.97 17.94
CA GLU A 109 -43.66 11.00 18.57
C GLU A 109 -44.82 11.42 17.64
N ASN A 110 -44.54 11.62 16.36
CA ASN A 110 -45.55 11.94 15.35
C ASN A 110 -46.58 10.81 15.19
N VAL A 111 -46.16 9.54 15.16
CA VAL A 111 -47.08 8.40 15.12
C VAL A 111 -47.92 8.32 16.40
N SER A 112 -47.31 8.56 17.56
CA SER A 112 -48.01 8.59 18.85
C SER A 112 -49.08 9.68 18.91
N GLU A 113 -48.78 10.87 18.38
CA GLU A 113 -49.75 11.96 18.27
C GLU A 113 -50.93 11.60 17.36
N GLU A 114 -50.66 11.04 16.17
CA GLU A 114 -51.70 10.58 15.25
C GLU A 114 -52.59 9.51 15.88
N TYR A 115 -52.02 8.58 16.65
CA TYR A 115 -52.80 7.52 17.32
C TYR A 115 -53.59 8.07 18.50
N SER A 116 -53.05 9.06 19.20
CA SER A 116 -53.75 9.81 20.25
C SER A 116 -54.99 10.52 19.70
N ASN A 117 -54.89 11.14 18.53
CA ASN A 117 -56.03 11.75 17.82
C ASN A 117 -57.12 10.73 17.44
N LEU A 118 -56.73 9.46 17.24
CA LEU A 118 -57.65 8.35 16.98
C LEU A 118 -58.18 7.66 18.26
N GLY A 119 -57.78 8.12 19.46
CA GLY A 119 -58.24 7.60 20.74
C GLY A 119 -57.44 6.38 21.26
N TYR A 120 -56.20 6.24 20.84
CA TYR A 120 -55.27 5.21 21.29
C TYR A 120 -54.09 5.84 22.01
N THR A 121 -53.48 5.12 22.96
CA THR A 121 -52.23 5.53 23.62
C THR A 121 -51.14 4.56 23.22
N ILE A 122 -49.97 5.07 22.81
CA ILE A 122 -48.80 4.25 22.50
C ILE A 122 -47.72 4.52 23.55
N ASP A 123 -47.30 3.47 24.26
CA ASP A 123 -46.03 3.47 24.99
C ASP A 123 -44.98 2.81 24.08
N TYR A 124 -43.82 3.43 23.90
CA TYR A 124 -42.77 2.88 23.05
C TYR A 124 -41.38 3.14 23.63
N ASN A 125 -40.43 2.29 23.25
CA ASN A 125 -39.01 2.47 23.49
C ASN A 125 -38.25 1.94 22.26
N PHE A 126 -37.36 2.73 21.72
CA PHE A 126 -36.53 2.36 20.58
C PHE A 126 -35.08 2.59 20.97
N SER A 127 -34.22 1.60 20.75
CA SER A 127 -32.80 1.76 21.02
C SER A 127 -31.94 1.08 19.97
N MET A 128 -30.90 1.80 19.53
CA MET A 128 -29.87 1.25 18.64
C MET A 128 -28.90 0.37 19.44
N THR A 129 -28.85 -0.92 19.12
CA THR A 129 -28.02 -1.88 19.88
C THR A 129 -26.63 -1.98 19.29
N ASN A 130 -26.52 -2.10 17.96
CA ASN A 130 -25.24 -2.24 17.29
C ASN A 130 -25.18 -1.58 15.92
N ILE A 131 -23.97 -1.22 15.51
CA ILE A 131 -23.65 -0.75 14.17
C ILE A 131 -22.42 -1.54 13.74
N THR A 132 -22.50 -2.19 12.59
CA THR A 132 -21.40 -2.97 12.01
C THR A 132 -21.28 -2.65 10.53
N MET A 133 -20.07 -2.62 9.98
CA MET A 133 -19.86 -2.51 8.53
C MET A 133 -19.88 -3.90 7.91
N VAL A 134 -20.68 -4.06 6.87
CA VAL A 134 -20.80 -5.28 6.06
C VAL A 134 -19.77 -5.28 4.93
N ASP A 135 -19.50 -4.10 4.40
CA ASP A 135 -18.50 -3.75 3.40
C ASP A 135 -18.07 -2.29 3.66
N GLY A 136 -17.18 -1.71 2.86
CA GLY A 136 -16.63 -0.36 3.07
C GLY A 136 -17.66 0.78 3.03
N PHE A 137 -18.88 0.52 2.54
CA PHE A 137 -19.92 1.52 2.32
C PHE A 137 -21.31 1.12 2.84
N THR A 138 -21.47 -0.09 3.34
CA THR A 138 -22.75 -0.64 3.81
C THR A 138 -22.67 -0.99 5.28
N PHE A 139 -23.59 -0.42 6.05
CA PHE A 139 -23.73 -0.63 7.48
C PHE A 139 -24.93 -1.53 7.78
N LYS A 140 -24.76 -2.45 8.71
CA LYS A 140 -25.84 -3.19 9.38
C LYS A 140 -26.13 -2.51 10.71
N LEU A 141 -27.39 -2.10 10.86
CA LEU A 141 -27.94 -1.32 11.94
C LEU A 141 -28.86 -2.22 12.76
N ASP A 142 -28.39 -2.71 13.90
CA ASP A 142 -29.17 -3.55 14.82
C ASP A 142 -29.93 -2.67 15.82
N TYR A 143 -31.21 -2.98 16.05
CA TYR A 143 -32.08 -2.20 16.93
C TYR A 143 -33.07 -3.07 17.71
N ASP A 144 -33.49 -2.55 18.85
CA ASP A 144 -34.59 -3.06 19.65
C ASP A 144 -35.75 -2.04 19.65
N LEU A 145 -36.96 -2.52 19.38
CA LEU A 145 -38.20 -1.74 19.44
C LEU A 145 -39.19 -2.45 20.38
N TYR A 146 -39.54 -1.77 21.46
CA TYR A 146 -40.70 -2.09 22.27
C TYR A 146 -41.82 -1.12 21.94
N TYR A 147 -43.03 -1.64 21.76
CA TYR A 147 -44.21 -0.79 21.74
C TYR A 147 -45.44 -1.49 22.33
N LYS A 148 -46.34 -0.66 22.85
CA LYS A 148 -47.59 -1.08 23.44
C LYS A 148 -48.69 -0.11 23.04
N ILE A 149 -49.69 -0.63 22.33
CA ILE A 149 -50.87 0.14 21.90
C ILE A 149 -52.01 -0.19 22.85
N GLN A 150 -52.57 0.84 23.47
CA GLN A 150 -53.72 0.76 24.37
C GLN A 150 -54.89 1.53 23.76
N GLY A 151 -56.11 1.03 23.96
CA GLY A 151 -57.32 1.79 23.67
C GLY A 151 -58.25 1.81 24.87
N ASN A 152 -59.45 2.35 24.68
CA ASN A 152 -60.42 2.58 25.76
C ASN A 152 -60.83 1.35 26.59
N LYS A 153 -60.56 0.13 26.12
CA LYS A 153 -60.89 -1.14 26.79
C LYS A 153 -59.68 -1.89 27.38
N GLY A 154 -58.47 -1.32 27.30
CA GLY A 154 -57.24 -1.92 27.83
C GLY A 154 -56.12 -2.05 26.80
N VAL A 155 -55.10 -2.86 27.13
CA VAL A 155 -53.97 -3.16 26.24
C VAL A 155 -54.48 -3.96 25.04
N ILE A 156 -54.09 -3.50 23.86
CA ILE A 156 -54.55 -4.05 22.60
C ILE A 156 -53.45 -4.90 21.96
N LYS A 157 -52.23 -4.38 21.90
CA LYS A 157 -51.06 -5.08 21.37
C LYS A 157 -49.80 -4.63 22.11
N GLU A 158 -48.88 -5.56 22.33
CA GLU A 158 -47.60 -5.34 22.99
C GLU A 158 -46.58 -6.27 22.35
N GLU A 159 -45.51 -5.70 21.81
CA GLU A 159 -44.47 -6.45 21.08
C GLU A 159 -43.08 -5.97 21.50
N ASN A 160 -42.12 -6.89 21.43
CA ASN A 160 -40.69 -6.62 21.57
C ASN A 160 -40.00 -7.18 20.34
N ILE A 161 -39.38 -6.30 19.55
CA ILE A 161 -38.77 -6.64 18.26
C ILE A 161 -37.29 -6.33 18.35
N SER A 162 -36.46 -7.36 18.18
CA SER A 162 -35.03 -7.20 17.92
C SER A 162 -34.80 -7.52 16.45
N SER A 163 -34.37 -6.53 15.67
CA SER A 163 -34.22 -6.65 14.22
C SER A 163 -33.01 -5.84 13.74
N PHE A 164 -32.79 -5.82 12.44
CA PHE A 164 -31.73 -5.07 11.81
C PHE A 164 -32.15 -4.50 10.46
N GLN A 165 -31.46 -3.45 10.02
CA GLN A 165 -31.56 -2.94 8.65
C GLN A 165 -30.19 -2.66 8.05
N TYR A 166 -30.10 -2.73 6.73
CA TYR A 166 -28.91 -2.31 6.00
C TYR A 166 -29.05 -0.87 5.50
N SER A 167 -27.97 -0.10 5.66
CA SER A 167 -27.81 1.22 5.07
C SER A 167 -26.56 1.27 4.21
N THR A 168 -26.73 1.36 2.90
CA THR A 168 -25.62 1.64 1.97
C THR A 168 -25.50 3.14 1.78
N VAL A 169 -24.32 3.67 2.13
CA VAL A 169 -24.04 5.08 1.98
C VAL A 169 -23.66 5.38 0.54
N LYS A 170 -24.38 6.30 -0.08
CA LYS A 170 -24.13 6.69 -1.47
C LYS A 170 -22.96 7.66 -1.56
N THR A 171 -22.94 8.66 -0.69
CA THR A 171 -21.94 9.73 -0.64
C THR A 171 -21.79 10.17 0.81
N VAL A 172 -20.56 10.20 1.30
CA VAL A 172 -20.20 10.73 2.63
C VAL A 172 -19.26 11.90 2.42
N LEU A 173 -19.53 12.99 3.10
CA LEU A 173 -18.58 14.09 3.25
C LEU A 173 -17.33 13.58 3.97
N ASP A 174 -16.14 13.85 3.47
CA ASP A 174 -14.91 13.33 4.09
C ASP A 174 -14.23 14.38 4.95
N ALA A 175 -14.57 14.42 6.24
CA ALA A 175 -13.95 15.35 7.18
C ALA A 175 -12.46 15.03 7.39
N TYR A 176 -12.10 13.75 7.36
CA TYR A 176 -10.73 13.29 7.56
C TYR A 176 -9.79 13.85 6.48
N HIS A 177 -10.12 13.68 5.20
CA HIS A 177 -9.33 14.27 4.12
C HIS A 177 -9.54 15.79 3.95
N TYR A 178 -10.53 16.40 4.60
CA TYR A 178 -10.62 17.85 4.68
C TYR A 178 -9.53 18.42 5.62
N ILE A 179 -9.31 17.75 6.76
CA ILE A 179 -8.33 18.12 7.78
C ILE A 179 -6.92 17.64 7.44
N LYS A 180 -6.79 16.39 6.97
CA LYS A 180 -5.56 15.74 6.50
C LYS A 180 -5.59 15.64 4.96
N PRO A 181 -5.41 16.76 4.24
CA PRO A 181 -5.65 16.80 2.81
C PRO A 181 -4.66 15.99 2.00
N THR A 182 -5.15 15.46 0.89
CA THR A 182 -4.33 14.94 -0.19
C THR A 182 -3.70 16.10 -0.96
N TYR A 183 -2.43 15.97 -1.29
CA TYR A 183 -1.72 16.92 -2.15
C TYR A 183 -1.40 16.25 -3.48
N VAL A 184 -1.48 17.03 -4.56
CA VAL A 184 -1.24 16.57 -5.93
C VAL A 184 -0.20 17.47 -6.59
N GLY A 185 0.72 16.85 -7.31
CA GLY A 185 1.73 17.50 -8.14
C GLY A 185 1.93 16.75 -9.44
N VAL A 186 2.85 17.23 -10.26
CA VAL A 186 3.20 16.62 -11.55
C VAL A 186 4.72 16.49 -11.64
N ILE A 187 5.16 15.40 -12.24
CA ILE A 187 6.52 15.13 -12.65
C ILE A 187 6.49 14.98 -14.18
N ASN A 188 7.22 15.82 -14.89
CA ASN A 188 7.40 15.67 -16.32
C ASN A 188 8.66 14.87 -16.59
N VAL A 189 8.50 13.69 -17.18
CA VAL A 189 9.59 12.81 -17.60
C VAL A 189 9.86 13.02 -19.08
N SER A 190 11.05 13.47 -19.43
CA SER A 190 11.48 13.68 -20.82
C SER A 190 12.28 12.46 -21.29
N ASN A 191 11.85 11.84 -22.40
CA ASN A 191 12.65 10.83 -23.09
C ASN A 191 13.41 11.48 -24.26
N PRO A 192 14.73 11.70 -24.13
CA PRO A 192 15.55 12.31 -25.19
C PRO A 192 15.92 11.35 -26.34
N ASN A 193 15.61 10.05 -26.23
CA ASN A 193 15.98 9.05 -27.23
C ASN A 193 15.06 9.11 -28.47
N ALA A 194 15.50 8.46 -29.55
CA ALA A 194 14.73 8.37 -30.80
C ALA A 194 13.65 7.28 -30.76
N GLU A 195 13.77 6.35 -29.82
CA GLU A 195 12.87 5.23 -29.58
C GLU A 195 11.95 5.46 -28.38
N THR A 196 10.79 4.80 -28.42
CA THR A 196 9.86 4.72 -27.30
C THR A 196 10.37 3.70 -26.30
N LEU A 197 10.41 4.07 -25.02
CA LEU A 197 10.80 3.17 -23.93
C LEU A 197 9.53 2.63 -23.25
N TYR A 198 9.53 1.34 -22.92
CA TYR A 198 8.40 0.65 -22.28
C TYR A 198 8.80 0.11 -20.92
N ASP A 199 7.92 0.26 -19.94
CA ASP A 199 8.12 -0.17 -18.55
C ASP A 199 9.53 0.17 -18.06
N PHE A 200 9.92 1.43 -18.25
CA PHE A 200 11.29 1.91 -18.08
C PHE A 200 11.48 2.53 -16.69
N GLN A 201 12.60 2.23 -16.05
CA GLN A 201 12.94 2.72 -14.71
C GLN A 201 13.55 4.12 -14.80
N VAL A 202 12.92 5.10 -14.15
CA VAL A 202 13.31 6.52 -14.20
C VAL A 202 13.68 7.00 -12.79
N LYS A 203 14.88 7.56 -12.64
CA LYS A 203 15.34 8.21 -11.41
C LYS A 203 14.64 9.57 -11.23
N VAL A 204 14.15 9.82 -10.03
CA VAL A 204 13.48 11.05 -9.60
C VAL A 204 14.22 11.56 -8.36
N VAL A 205 14.63 12.83 -8.38
CA VAL A 205 15.37 13.44 -7.28
C VAL A 205 14.56 14.61 -6.71
N PHE A 206 14.07 14.44 -5.48
CA PHE A 206 13.45 15.51 -4.71
C PHE A 206 14.50 16.28 -3.93
N ASN A 207 14.30 17.59 -3.82
CA ASN A 207 15.06 18.48 -2.97
C ASN A 207 14.22 19.70 -2.58
N ASP A 208 14.75 20.53 -1.68
CA ASP A 208 14.06 21.72 -1.16
C ASP A 208 13.64 22.74 -2.23
N SER A 209 14.20 22.68 -3.44
CA SER A 209 13.83 23.56 -4.54
C SER A 209 12.61 23.08 -5.35
N ASN A 210 12.31 21.78 -5.32
CA ASN A 210 11.29 21.17 -6.17
C ASN A 210 10.20 20.40 -5.39
N PHE A 211 10.42 20.08 -4.11
CA PHE A 211 9.52 19.31 -3.26
C PHE A 211 9.39 19.94 -1.87
N ASP A 212 8.17 19.96 -1.33
CA ASP A 212 7.91 20.46 0.02
C ASP A 212 7.76 19.28 0.99
N TYR A 213 8.85 18.99 1.70
CA TYR A 213 8.89 17.92 2.69
C TYR A 213 7.97 18.12 3.90
N SER A 214 7.47 19.33 4.15
CA SER A 214 6.52 19.55 5.25
C SER A 214 5.14 18.92 4.98
N ILE A 215 4.82 18.69 3.70
CA ILE A 215 3.58 18.04 3.25
C ILE A 215 3.68 16.51 3.35
N GLU A 216 4.88 15.99 3.11
CA GLU A 216 5.20 14.57 3.11
C GLU A 216 6.55 14.38 3.82
N PRO A 217 6.56 14.27 5.16
CA PRO A 217 7.81 14.19 5.91
C PRO A 217 8.46 12.79 5.87
N THR A 218 7.68 11.72 5.66
CA THR A 218 8.19 10.33 5.70
C THR A 218 8.29 9.66 4.33
N GLY A 219 7.71 10.25 3.28
CA GLY A 219 7.66 9.65 1.94
C GLY A 219 6.65 8.49 1.82
N GLU A 220 6.06 8.04 2.93
CA GLU A 220 5.20 6.86 2.96
C GLU A 220 3.85 7.12 2.28
N GLY A 221 3.38 8.38 2.30
CA GLY A 221 2.15 8.79 1.64
C GLY A 221 2.26 8.92 0.12
N LEU A 222 3.42 8.68 -0.48
CA LEU A 222 3.64 8.92 -1.91
C LEU A 222 2.93 7.89 -2.79
N ARG A 223 2.26 8.37 -3.83
CA ARG A 223 1.66 7.55 -4.89
C ARG A 223 1.88 8.18 -6.25
N PHE A 224 2.04 7.36 -7.27
CA PHE A 224 2.31 7.81 -8.63
C PHE A 224 1.30 7.20 -9.59
N TYR A 225 0.79 8.02 -10.50
CA TYR A 225 -0.14 7.57 -11.53
C TYR A 225 0.15 8.22 -12.88
N ASP A 226 -0.20 7.53 -13.95
CA ASP A 226 -0.22 8.12 -15.30
C ASP A 226 -1.45 9.03 -15.50
N GLU A 227 -1.52 9.70 -16.65
CA GLU A 227 -2.65 10.55 -17.06
C GLU A 227 -4.01 9.85 -17.14
N ASN A 228 -4.03 8.52 -17.16
CA ASN A 228 -5.25 7.70 -17.22
C ASN A 228 -5.66 7.19 -15.82
N GLY A 229 -4.94 7.56 -14.76
CA GLY A 229 -5.18 7.10 -13.40
C GLY A 229 -4.66 5.68 -13.10
N ASN A 230 -3.79 5.13 -13.95
CA ASN A 230 -3.14 3.85 -13.69
C ASN A 230 -1.98 4.01 -12.73
N TYR A 231 -1.89 3.12 -11.74
CA TYR A 231 -0.81 3.11 -10.76
C TYR A 231 0.55 2.85 -11.39
N ILE A 232 1.54 3.67 -11.05
CA ILE A 232 2.95 3.55 -11.44
C ILE A 232 3.74 3.02 -10.24
N PRO A 233 4.35 1.82 -10.32
CA PRO A 233 5.23 1.32 -9.26
C PRO A 233 6.41 2.25 -9.01
N TYR A 234 6.78 2.37 -7.73
CA TYR A 234 7.92 3.16 -7.31
C TYR A 234 8.73 2.47 -6.22
N TRP A 235 9.96 2.93 -6.03
CA TRP A 235 10.83 2.57 -4.94
C TRP A 235 11.53 3.82 -4.42
N VAL A 236 11.63 3.94 -3.11
CA VAL A 236 12.36 5.01 -2.41
C VAL A 236 13.72 4.44 -2.06
N GLU A 237 14.76 4.95 -2.72
CA GLU A 237 16.16 4.60 -2.45
C GLU A 237 16.67 5.40 -1.25
N VAL A 238 16.39 6.71 -1.24
CA VAL A 238 16.81 7.62 -0.18
C VAL A 238 15.65 8.50 0.21
N TRP A 239 15.42 8.63 1.51
CA TRP A 239 14.54 9.65 2.05
C TRP A 239 15.25 10.45 3.12
N ASP A 240 15.74 11.63 2.74
CA ASP A 240 16.42 12.54 3.64
C ASP A 240 15.46 13.63 4.13
N TYR A 241 14.91 13.40 5.32
CA TYR A 241 14.14 14.40 6.03
C TYR A 241 14.62 14.53 7.47
N SER A 242 15.14 15.71 7.80
CA SER A 242 15.26 16.17 9.18
C SER A 242 14.69 17.58 9.31
N ASP A 243 14.05 17.87 10.45
CA ASP A 243 13.38 19.15 10.70
C ASP A 243 14.35 20.36 10.71
N ASP A 244 15.65 20.12 10.86
CA ASP A 244 16.69 21.14 11.05
C ASP A 244 17.58 21.39 9.81
N ASP A 245 17.35 20.70 8.68
CA ASP A 245 18.17 20.79 7.47
C ASP A 245 17.50 21.55 6.31
N ASN A 246 18.29 22.27 5.52
CA ASN A 246 17.87 23.03 4.33
C ASN A 246 18.62 22.61 3.06
N ASP A 247 19.24 21.43 3.04
CA ASP A 247 19.88 20.84 1.85
C ASP A 247 19.46 19.37 1.65
N ARG A 248 18.16 19.11 1.82
CA ARG A 248 17.61 17.74 1.78
C ARG A 248 17.56 17.20 0.36
N THR A 249 17.92 15.92 0.20
CA THR A 249 17.84 15.21 -1.08
C THR A 249 17.26 13.80 -0.92
N SER A 250 16.18 13.51 -1.64
CA SER A 250 15.58 12.17 -1.70
C SER A 250 15.63 11.61 -3.12
N VAL A 251 15.97 10.33 -3.23
CA VAL A 251 16.09 9.63 -4.52
C VAL A 251 15.04 8.53 -4.60
N LEU A 252 14.28 8.52 -5.69
CA LEU A 252 13.24 7.55 -5.95
C LEU A 252 13.35 7.03 -7.39
N TRP A 253 12.79 5.86 -7.63
CA TRP A 253 12.70 5.25 -8.95
C TRP A 253 11.26 4.92 -9.31
N LEU A 254 10.86 5.26 -10.53
CA LEU A 254 9.53 4.98 -11.07
C LEU A 254 9.61 4.03 -12.26
N LYS A 255 8.72 3.03 -12.36
CA LYS A 255 8.60 2.19 -13.56
C LYS A 255 7.51 2.74 -14.47
N VAL A 256 7.89 3.68 -15.35
CA VAL A 256 6.95 4.37 -16.23
C VAL A 256 6.56 3.46 -17.41
N PRO A 257 5.26 3.15 -17.63
CA PRO A 257 4.84 2.17 -18.63
C PRO A 257 5.22 2.54 -20.06
N ILE A 258 5.11 3.82 -20.43
CA ILE A 258 5.39 4.31 -21.79
C ILE A 258 6.04 5.69 -21.70
N LEU A 259 7.20 5.82 -22.36
CA LEU A 259 7.89 7.08 -22.58
C LEU A 259 8.11 7.27 -24.08
N ASP A 260 7.24 8.06 -24.72
CA ASP A 260 7.33 8.32 -26.16
C ASP A 260 8.61 9.08 -26.52
N ALA A 261 9.18 8.75 -27.68
CA ALA A 261 10.42 9.34 -28.15
C ALA A 261 10.31 10.87 -28.30
N ASN A 262 11.26 11.61 -27.74
CA ASN A 262 11.34 13.08 -27.79
C ASN A 262 10.09 13.81 -27.26
N ILE A 263 9.33 13.17 -26.36
CA ILE A 263 8.10 13.72 -25.77
C ILE A 263 8.23 13.69 -24.23
N ASN A 264 7.59 14.67 -23.59
CA ASN A 264 7.43 14.68 -22.14
C ASN A 264 6.19 13.87 -21.76
N THR A 265 6.36 12.86 -20.92
CA THR A 265 5.28 12.12 -20.27
C THR A 265 5.00 12.75 -18.91
N SER A 266 3.74 13.04 -18.62
CA SER A 266 3.33 13.52 -17.29
C SER A 266 3.00 12.36 -16.37
N VAL A 267 3.66 12.34 -15.22
CA VAL A 267 3.38 11.46 -14.08
C VAL A 267 2.83 12.32 -12.96
N TYR A 268 1.76 11.89 -12.33
CA TYR A 268 1.13 12.62 -11.24
C TYR A 268 1.54 12.01 -9.91
N ILE A 269 2.00 12.87 -9.01
CA ILE A 269 2.42 12.51 -7.66
C ILE A 269 1.33 12.92 -6.68
N LEU A 270 0.92 11.99 -5.83
CA LEU A 270 -0.02 12.19 -4.74
C LEU A 270 0.68 11.97 -3.42
N SER A 271 0.32 12.78 -2.42
CA SER A 271 0.66 12.56 -1.02
C SER A 271 -0.64 12.31 -0.25
N THR A 272 -0.84 11.10 0.23
CA THR A 272 -2.12 10.60 0.76
C THR A 272 -2.17 10.58 2.29
N TYR A 273 -3.37 10.42 2.86
CA TYR A 273 -3.57 10.03 4.26
C TYR A 273 -4.48 8.80 4.31
N PRO A 274 -4.26 7.86 5.25
CA PRO A 274 -3.08 7.74 6.11
C PRO A 274 -1.78 7.56 5.29
N LYS A 275 -0.64 7.83 5.93
CA LYS A 275 0.69 7.64 5.37
C LYS A 275 1.08 6.17 5.53
N ILE A 276 0.99 5.39 4.46
CA ILE A 276 1.33 3.96 4.45
C ILE A 276 2.20 3.72 3.22
N SER A 277 3.44 3.26 3.38
CA SER A 277 4.35 3.08 2.23
C SER A 277 3.84 2.03 1.22
N GLU A 278 3.97 2.33 -0.07
CA GLU A 278 3.80 1.37 -1.18
C GLU A 278 5.06 1.21 -2.04
N SER A 279 6.20 1.69 -1.52
CA SER A 279 7.53 1.54 -2.10
C SER A 279 7.89 0.05 -2.27
N ASN A 280 8.29 -0.36 -3.47
CA ASN A 280 8.69 -1.74 -3.74
C ASN A 280 9.60 -1.85 -4.97
N GLY A 281 10.91 -2.01 -4.75
CA GLY A 281 11.91 -2.14 -5.83
C GLY A 281 11.71 -3.36 -6.73
N ASN A 282 11.20 -4.49 -6.20
CA ASN A 282 10.90 -5.68 -7.02
C ASN A 282 9.79 -5.42 -8.06
N ARG A 283 8.95 -4.40 -7.87
CA ARG A 283 7.95 -3.98 -8.86
C ARG A 283 8.50 -2.95 -9.86
N VAL A 284 9.64 -2.34 -9.56
CA VAL A 284 10.26 -1.29 -10.38
C VAL A 284 11.29 -1.90 -11.33
N PHE A 285 12.27 -2.62 -10.78
CA PHE A 285 13.41 -3.13 -11.54
C PHE A 285 13.14 -4.51 -12.14
N GLU A 286 14.03 -4.95 -13.01
CA GLU A 286 13.96 -6.29 -13.63
C GLU A 286 14.54 -7.35 -12.69
N MET A 287 15.54 -6.98 -11.91
CA MET A 287 16.01 -7.70 -10.73
C MET A 287 16.34 -6.68 -9.64
N PHE A 288 16.13 -7.03 -8.37
CA PHE A 288 16.27 -6.10 -7.27
C PHE A 288 16.56 -6.79 -5.96
N ASP A 289 17.45 -6.21 -5.16
CA ASP A 289 17.62 -6.52 -3.75
C ASP A 289 18.23 -5.32 -2.99
N ASP A 290 17.45 -4.72 -2.11
CA ASP A 290 17.88 -3.73 -1.12
C ASP A 290 18.35 -4.38 0.19
N PHE A 291 18.34 -5.73 0.26
CA PHE A 291 18.77 -6.48 1.44
C PHE A 291 18.00 -6.18 2.74
N GLU A 292 16.80 -5.62 2.61
CA GLU A 292 15.89 -5.37 3.75
C GLU A 292 15.05 -6.60 4.12
N ASP A 293 14.79 -7.52 3.18
CA ASP A 293 14.11 -8.77 3.47
C ASP A 293 15.09 -9.80 4.04
N SER A 294 14.87 -10.19 5.30
CA SER A 294 15.62 -11.26 5.98
C SER A 294 15.75 -12.59 5.19
N ASN A 295 14.87 -12.85 4.20
CA ASN A 295 14.91 -14.05 3.36
C ASN A 295 15.61 -13.87 2.01
N SER A 296 16.06 -12.66 1.64
CA SER A 296 16.70 -12.39 0.34
C SER A 296 17.90 -13.32 0.05
N LEU A 297 18.80 -13.51 1.02
CA LEU A 297 19.96 -14.40 0.94
C LEU A 297 19.62 -15.86 0.62
N TYR A 298 18.40 -16.32 0.91
CA TYR A 298 17.97 -17.71 0.64
C TYR A 298 17.07 -17.84 -0.59
N SER A 299 16.53 -16.74 -1.09
CA SER A 299 15.55 -16.72 -2.18
C SER A 299 16.13 -16.13 -3.47
N LYS A 300 16.99 -15.12 -3.36
CA LYS A 300 17.60 -14.36 -4.46
C LYS A 300 19.06 -14.66 -4.69
N TRP A 301 19.75 -15.25 -3.71
CA TRP A 301 21.19 -15.53 -3.78
C TRP A 301 21.52 -16.97 -3.41
N ASN A 302 22.49 -17.54 -4.11
CA ASN A 302 23.14 -18.80 -3.78
C ASN A 302 24.51 -18.46 -3.19
N VAL A 303 24.68 -18.68 -1.89
CA VAL A 303 25.97 -18.49 -1.22
C VAL A 303 26.89 -19.67 -1.54
N TYR A 304 27.99 -19.39 -2.23
CA TYR A 304 28.98 -20.42 -2.57
C TYR A 304 30.19 -20.38 -1.63
N ARG A 305 30.59 -19.18 -1.18
CA ARG A 305 31.72 -19.01 -0.27
C ARG A 305 31.57 -17.75 0.58
N GLY A 306 32.04 -17.85 1.83
CA GLY A 306 31.95 -16.77 2.82
C GLY A 306 30.73 -16.94 3.72
N ASP A 307 30.82 -16.34 4.90
CA ASP A 307 29.71 -16.24 5.84
C ASP A 307 29.04 -14.88 5.61
N TRP A 308 27.87 -14.90 4.98
CA TRP A 308 27.11 -13.70 4.63
C TRP A 308 26.00 -13.45 5.65
N GLU A 309 25.89 -12.21 6.12
CA GLU A 309 24.93 -11.82 7.14
C GLU A 309 24.38 -10.42 6.88
N TYR A 310 23.17 -10.18 7.39
CA TYR A 310 22.58 -8.84 7.40
C TYR A 310 23.06 -8.09 8.63
N ILE A 311 23.42 -6.83 8.46
CA ILE A 311 23.72 -5.92 9.56
C ILE A 311 23.03 -4.58 9.35
N SER A 312 22.70 -3.90 10.44
CA SER A 312 22.41 -2.47 10.38
C SER A 312 23.73 -1.71 10.37
N ASN A 313 23.98 -0.96 9.30
CA ASN A 313 25.20 -0.17 9.13
C ASN A 313 24.85 1.27 8.78
N SER A 314 25.67 2.22 9.25
CA SER A 314 25.54 3.62 8.91
C SER A 314 26.20 3.89 7.55
N ASN A 315 25.56 3.50 6.45
CA ASN A 315 25.83 4.14 5.16
C ASN A 315 25.01 5.44 5.07
N ILE A 316 25.25 6.26 4.04
CA ILE A 316 24.54 7.54 3.89
C ILE A 316 23.05 7.37 3.54
N TYR A 317 22.61 6.14 3.22
CA TYR A 317 21.21 5.81 2.97
C TYR A 317 20.46 5.38 4.22
N SER A 318 21.16 5.10 5.33
CA SER A 318 20.60 4.55 6.56
C SER A 318 19.33 5.28 7.00
N ASN A 319 18.18 4.64 6.80
CA ASN A 319 16.86 5.14 7.15
C ASN A 319 16.01 3.96 7.63
N SER A 320 15.48 4.04 8.85
CA SER A 320 14.69 2.95 9.45
C SER A 320 13.41 2.57 8.70
N LEU A 321 12.98 3.36 7.71
CA LEU A 321 11.80 3.07 6.88
C LEU A 321 12.14 2.44 5.53
N TYR A 322 13.32 2.73 4.98
CA TYR A 322 13.63 2.38 3.58
C TYR A 322 14.96 1.65 3.39
N ASN A 323 15.92 1.82 4.30
CA ASN A 323 17.27 1.30 4.15
C ASN A 323 17.91 1.09 5.54
N GLU A 324 17.47 0.09 6.29
CA GLU A 324 17.97 -0.23 7.63
C GLU A 324 19.12 -1.23 7.59
N ASN A 325 19.10 -2.17 6.64
CA ASN A 325 19.96 -3.33 6.58
C ASN A 325 20.83 -3.30 5.33
N ILE A 326 22.02 -3.87 5.46
CA ILE A 326 22.90 -4.17 4.33
C ILE A 326 23.35 -5.62 4.43
N ILE A 327 23.89 -6.17 3.34
CA ILE A 327 24.56 -7.47 3.38
C ILE A 327 26.07 -7.30 3.55
N THR A 328 26.66 -8.11 4.41
CA THR A 328 28.11 -8.14 4.65
C THR A 328 28.65 -9.56 4.59
N CYS A 329 29.92 -9.69 4.23
CA CYS A 329 30.74 -10.86 4.55
C CYS A 329 31.93 -10.38 5.37
N GLN A 330 31.89 -10.60 6.68
CA GLN A 330 32.98 -10.27 7.60
C GLN A 330 34.02 -11.40 7.61
N ASP A 331 35.29 -11.07 7.84
CA ASP A 331 36.41 -12.02 7.77
C ASP A 331 36.37 -12.86 6.47
N ALA A 332 35.98 -12.22 5.36
CA ALA A 332 35.69 -12.87 4.10
C ALA A 332 36.87 -13.73 3.63
N PRO A 333 36.65 -15.04 3.36
CA PRO A 333 37.69 -15.91 2.85
C PRO A 333 38.10 -15.50 1.44
N ASP A 334 39.22 -16.05 0.92
CA ASP A 334 39.67 -15.76 -0.45
C ASP A 334 38.49 -15.89 -1.44
N ILE A 335 38.13 -14.84 -2.17
CA ILE A 335 37.02 -14.93 -3.12
C ILE A 335 35.71 -15.39 -2.46
N ALA A 336 35.26 -14.66 -1.43
CA ALA A 336 33.89 -14.84 -0.95
C ALA A 336 32.92 -14.40 -2.03
N ARG A 337 31.82 -15.14 -2.21
CA ARG A 337 30.85 -14.85 -3.25
C ARG A 337 29.48 -15.46 -3.02
N MET A 338 28.51 -14.78 -3.58
CA MET A 338 27.16 -15.28 -3.79
C MET A 338 26.70 -14.94 -5.22
N ILE A 339 26.00 -15.88 -5.86
CA ILE A 339 25.52 -15.74 -7.24
C ILE A 339 24.00 -15.63 -7.19
N SER A 340 23.40 -14.77 -8.00
CA SER A 340 21.96 -14.61 -8.07
C SER A 340 21.27 -15.94 -8.43
N THR A 341 20.09 -16.20 -7.85
CA THR A 341 19.24 -17.36 -8.20
C THR A 341 18.44 -17.10 -9.48
N GLU A 342 18.12 -15.83 -9.72
CA GLU A 342 17.45 -15.34 -10.91
C GLU A 342 18.46 -14.77 -11.92
N ASN A 343 18.02 -14.63 -13.16
CA ASN A 343 18.81 -14.07 -14.25
C ASN A 343 17.99 -13.07 -15.07
N THR A 344 18.67 -12.34 -15.95
CA THR A 344 18.01 -11.44 -16.91
C THR A 344 17.95 -12.07 -18.31
N SER A 345 16.87 -11.77 -19.04
CA SER A 345 16.73 -12.09 -20.46
C SER A 345 17.04 -10.91 -21.38
N LEU A 346 17.40 -9.76 -20.80
CA LEU A 346 17.74 -8.55 -21.54
C LEU A 346 19.07 -8.71 -22.25
N SER A 347 19.15 -8.19 -23.48
CA SER A 347 20.40 -8.07 -24.24
C SER A 347 21.15 -6.79 -23.89
N GLU A 348 20.42 -5.73 -23.57
CA GLU A 348 20.95 -4.42 -23.15
C GLU A 348 20.35 -4.05 -21.79
N TYR A 349 21.20 -3.80 -20.80
CA TYR A 349 20.76 -3.48 -19.44
C TYR A 349 21.86 -2.77 -18.64
N ILE A 350 21.45 -2.17 -17.52
CA ILE A 350 22.33 -1.54 -16.55
C ILE A 350 22.22 -2.29 -15.23
N VAL A 351 23.37 -2.60 -14.63
CA VAL A 351 23.48 -3.17 -13.28
C VAL A 351 24.09 -2.11 -12.38
N GLU A 352 23.45 -1.91 -11.23
CA GLU A 352 23.94 -1.01 -10.19
C GLU A 352 23.98 -1.75 -8.86
N VAL A 353 25.01 -1.51 -8.08
CA VAL A 353 25.11 -1.99 -6.70
C VAL A 353 25.99 -1.04 -5.92
N ASP A 354 25.62 -0.81 -4.66
CA ASP A 354 26.47 -0.06 -3.76
C ASP A 354 27.43 -1.04 -3.08
N SER A 355 28.69 -0.65 -2.97
CA SER A 355 29.70 -1.48 -2.34
C SER A 355 30.66 -0.67 -1.49
N MET A 356 31.08 -1.27 -0.39
CA MET A 356 32.17 -0.80 0.46
C MET A 356 33.02 -2.00 0.85
N GLY A 357 34.33 -1.80 0.98
CA GLY A 357 35.19 -2.83 1.51
C GLY A 357 36.39 -2.28 2.26
N TYR A 358 36.97 -3.14 3.08
CA TYR A 358 38.14 -2.86 3.88
C TYR A 358 39.16 -3.98 3.77
N PHE A 359 40.40 -3.61 3.45
CA PHE A 359 41.50 -4.57 3.41
C PHE A 359 42.80 -4.00 3.95
N ALA A 360 43.19 -4.50 5.13
CA ALA A 360 44.47 -4.18 5.76
C ALA A 360 45.49 -5.32 5.56
N PHE A 361 46.26 -5.26 4.48
CA PHE A 361 47.48 -6.06 4.35
C PHE A 361 48.66 -5.39 5.03
N HIS A 362 49.59 -6.19 5.58
CA HIS A 362 50.81 -5.67 6.19
C HIS A 362 51.76 -4.96 5.18
N ASP A 363 51.66 -5.24 3.88
CA ASP A 363 52.60 -4.76 2.84
C ASP A 363 51.93 -4.27 1.51
N SER A 364 50.61 -4.02 1.47
CA SER A 364 49.91 -3.54 0.25
C SER A 364 49.21 -2.22 0.49
N THR A 365 48.90 -1.53 -0.60
CA THR A 365 48.07 -0.33 -0.53
C THR A 365 46.62 -0.76 -0.21
N PRO A 366 45.98 -0.13 0.79
CA PRO A 366 44.60 -0.47 1.16
C PRO A 366 43.61 -0.13 0.04
N GLY A 367 42.50 -0.86 -0.05
CA GLY A 367 41.46 -0.68 -1.06
C GLY A 367 40.20 -1.50 -0.73
N PRO A 368 39.10 -1.32 -1.47
CA PRO A 368 37.83 -1.98 -1.18
C PRO A 368 37.80 -3.48 -1.53
N TYR A 369 38.47 -3.91 -2.60
CA TYR A 369 38.48 -5.31 -3.08
C TYR A 369 37.10 -5.99 -3.16
N THR A 370 36.06 -5.21 -3.48
CA THR A 370 34.73 -5.70 -3.84
C THR A 370 34.64 -5.93 -5.35
N MET A 371 33.74 -6.84 -5.75
CA MET A 371 33.40 -7.05 -7.16
C MET A 371 31.89 -7.19 -7.39
N LEU A 372 31.48 -6.69 -8.55
CA LEU A 372 30.22 -7.00 -9.20
C LEU A 372 30.50 -7.90 -10.40
N GLY A 373 30.12 -9.18 -10.30
CA GLY A 373 30.23 -10.15 -11.38
C GLY A 373 29.00 -10.19 -12.28
N PHE A 374 29.23 -10.46 -13.57
CA PHE A 374 28.23 -10.55 -14.62
C PHE A 374 28.60 -11.62 -15.63
N PHE A 375 27.59 -12.04 -16.41
CA PHE A 375 27.65 -13.24 -17.26
C PHE A 375 28.10 -14.49 -16.50
N ALA A 376 27.72 -14.62 -15.23
CA ALA A 376 28.08 -15.81 -14.46
C ALA A 376 27.31 -17.04 -14.94
N ASP A 377 28.03 -18.16 -15.06
CA ASP A 377 27.47 -19.49 -15.29
C ASP A 377 27.90 -20.43 -14.14
N PRO A 378 26.99 -20.78 -13.22
CA PRO A 378 27.29 -21.63 -12.06
C PRO A 378 27.60 -23.11 -12.41
N GLU A 379 27.61 -23.50 -13.69
CA GLU A 379 27.77 -24.90 -14.13
C GLU A 379 28.80 -25.11 -15.27
N TYR A 380 29.66 -24.13 -15.57
CA TYR A 380 30.45 -24.07 -16.81
C TYR A 380 31.38 -25.27 -17.11
N LEU A 381 31.56 -26.25 -16.20
CA LEU A 381 32.11 -27.59 -16.49
C LEU A 381 31.40 -28.68 -15.65
N ALA A 382 30.57 -29.51 -16.28
CA ALA A 382 29.65 -30.44 -15.62
C ALA A 382 30.27 -31.39 -14.55
N GLU A 383 29.51 -31.50 -13.45
CA GLU A 383 29.38 -32.57 -12.44
C GLU A 383 30.36 -32.62 -11.24
N THR A 384 29.89 -32.01 -10.14
CA THR A 384 30.19 -32.27 -8.71
C THR A 384 31.30 -31.43 -8.01
N THR A 385 30.89 -30.21 -7.63
CA THR A 385 31.32 -29.35 -6.48
C THR A 385 32.54 -28.41 -6.58
N THR A 386 32.30 -27.18 -6.10
CA THR A 386 33.18 -26.10 -5.56
C THR A 386 34.16 -25.36 -6.49
N HIS A 387 33.61 -24.80 -7.57
CA HIS A 387 34.10 -23.70 -8.43
C HIS A 387 34.74 -24.06 -9.79
N PRO A 388 33.89 -24.31 -10.81
CA PRO A 388 34.23 -24.19 -12.24
C PRO A 388 33.48 -23.04 -12.95
N ASP A 389 33.10 -21.97 -12.24
CA ASP A 389 32.26 -20.91 -12.80
C ASP A 389 33.09 -19.95 -13.67
N ALA A 390 32.53 -19.50 -14.79
CA ALA A 390 33.14 -18.51 -15.65
C ALA A 390 32.29 -17.23 -15.65
N PHE A 391 32.93 -16.09 -15.44
CA PHE A 391 32.27 -14.79 -15.36
C PHE A 391 33.26 -13.66 -15.63
N TYR A 392 32.70 -12.47 -15.85
CA TYR A 392 33.44 -11.23 -15.81
C TYR A 392 33.06 -10.45 -14.57
N SER A 393 33.93 -9.57 -14.11
CA SER A 393 33.61 -8.71 -12.98
C SER A 393 34.15 -7.32 -13.16
N VAL A 394 33.40 -6.37 -12.60
CA VAL A 394 33.85 -5.02 -12.32
C VAL A 394 34.42 -5.04 -10.90
N ASP A 395 35.69 -4.70 -10.79
CA ASP A 395 36.48 -4.77 -9.57
C ASP A 395 36.81 -3.36 -9.11
N MET A 396 36.49 -3.02 -7.86
CA MET A 396 36.89 -1.74 -7.25
C MET A 396 38.39 -1.72 -6.94
N SER A 397 38.95 -2.86 -6.58
CA SER A 397 40.38 -3.15 -6.57
C SER A 397 40.51 -4.63 -6.89
N SER A 398 41.65 -5.14 -7.31
CA SER A 398 41.71 -6.52 -7.80
C SER A 398 42.96 -7.27 -7.36
N VAL A 399 42.84 -8.60 -7.29
CA VAL A 399 43.97 -9.52 -7.21
C VAL A 399 43.99 -10.36 -8.47
N HIS A 400 45.16 -10.52 -9.09
CA HIS A 400 45.33 -11.32 -10.29
C HIS A 400 46.36 -12.42 -10.09
N GLY A 401 46.16 -13.51 -10.82
CA GLY A 401 47.01 -14.69 -10.74
C GLY A 401 46.24 -15.99 -10.94
N ALA A 402 46.94 -17.10 -10.80
CA ALA A 402 46.34 -18.42 -10.81
C ALA A 402 45.79 -18.78 -9.41
N LEU A 403 44.59 -19.33 -9.39
CA LEU A 403 43.87 -19.82 -8.23
C LEU A 403 43.81 -21.34 -8.30
N PHE A 404 44.05 -22.00 -7.18
CA PHE A 404 44.05 -23.45 -7.10
C PHE A 404 43.11 -23.90 -5.99
N THR A 405 42.30 -24.93 -6.26
CA THR A 405 41.52 -25.62 -5.25
C THR A 405 42.44 -26.58 -4.48
N LEU A 406 42.49 -26.44 -3.16
CA LEU A 406 43.05 -27.49 -2.31
C LEU A 406 41.95 -28.49 -1.94
N THR A 407 42.33 -29.76 -1.74
CA THR A 407 41.42 -30.81 -1.24
C THR A 407 40.55 -30.30 -0.09
N GLY A 408 39.24 -30.15 -0.34
CA GLY A 408 38.26 -29.67 0.64
C GLY A 408 37.88 -28.19 0.52
N SER A 409 37.44 -27.74 -0.67
CA SER A 409 36.69 -26.49 -0.94
C SER A 409 37.38 -25.13 -0.72
N ASN A 410 38.68 -25.07 -0.43
CA ASN A 410 39.38 -23.79 -0.26
C ASN A 410 40.11 -23.39 -1.56
N LEU A 411 39.72 -22.27 -2.19
CA LEU A 411 40.54 -21.60 -3.23
C LEU A 411 41.61 -20.75 -2.56
N ILE A 412 42.82 -20.81 -3.11
CA ILE A 412 43.96 -19.97 -2.70
C ILE A 412 44.65 -19.42 -3.95
N TRP A 413 45.08 -18.16 -3.87
CA TRP A 413 45.98 -17.54 -4.84
C TRP A 413 47.40 -18.13 -4.76
N ASP A 414 47.90 -18.70 -5.86
CA ASP A 414 49.30 -19.19 -5.97
C ASP A 414 50.29 -18.04 -6.14
N LEU A 415 49.91 -17.01 -6.90
CA LEU A 415 50.66 -15.77 -7.06
C LEU A 415 49.70 -14.59 -6.89
N LYS A 416 49.97 -13.73 -5.91
CA LYS A 416 49.16 -12.54 -5.63
C LYS A 416 49.79 -11.31 -6.27
N VAL A 417 49.16 -10.79 -7.31
CA VAL A 417 49.42 -9.42 -7.79
C VAL A 417 48.25 -8.57 -7.36
N PHE A 418 48.47 -7.74 -6.34
CA PHE A 418 47.48 -6.77 -5.88
C PHE A 418 47.50 -5.54 -6.78
N ASP A 419 46.33 -5.12 -7.18
CA ASP A 419 46.07 -3.88 -7.87
C ASP A 419 44.98 -3.10 -7.12
N ILE A 420 45.19 -1.79 -6.97
CA ILE A 420 44.25 -0.88 -6.31
C ILE A 420 43.38 -0.13 -7.30
N PHE A 421 43.58 -0.36 -8.61
CA PHE A 421 42.85 0.34 -9.65
C PHE A 421 41.50 -0.30 -9.93
N PHE A 422 40.56 0.54 -10.33
CA PHE A 422 39.27 0.09 -10.85
C PHE A 422 39.46 -0.63 -12.18
N GLY A 423 38.75 -1.75 -12.34
CA GLY A 423 39.06 -2.64 -13.44
C GLY A 423 38.03 -3.68 -13.81
N LEU A 424 38.23 -4.27 -14.98
CA LEU A 424 37.50 -5.42 -15.48
C LEU A 424 38.38 -6.65 -15.43
N SER A 425 37.87 -7.69 -14.78
CA SER A 425 38.50 -8.99 -14.71
C SER A 425 37.67 -10.05 -15.41
N LYS A 426 38.35 -11.08 -15.87
CA LYS A 426 37.75 -12.33 -16.33
C LYS A 426 38.27 -13.45 -15.48
N GLU A 427 37.35 -14.22 -14.92
CA GLU A 427 37.68 -15.43 -14.19
C GLU A 427 37.09 -16.63 -14.93
N TYR A 428 37.93 -17.64 -15.16
CA TYR A 428 37.53 -18.83 -15.90
C TYR A 428 38.29 -20.07 -15.43
N PRO A 429 37.66 -21.24 -15.45
CA PRO A 429 38.33 -22.49 -15.12
C PRO A 429 39.30 -22.89 -16.24
N VAL A 430 40.50 -23.31 -15.86
CA VAL A 430 41.50 -23.93 -16.74
C VAL A 430 41.33 -25.45 -16.72
N ASP A 431 41.12 -26.01 -15.53
CA ASP A 431 40.75 -27.41 -15.30
C ASP A 431 39.98 -27.54 -13.97
N TYR A 432 39.64 -28.78 -13.57
CA TYR A 432 38.83 -29.05 -12.37
C TYR A 432 39.41 -28.46 -11.06
N ASN A 433 40.73 -28.26 -10.98
CA ASN A 433 41.35 -27.71 -9.77
C ASN A 433 41.88 -26.29 -9.93
N ASN A 434 41.87 -25.73 -11.15
CA ASN A 434 42.61 -24.53 -11.48
C ASN A 434 41.69 -23.49 -12.10
N VAL A 435 41.60 -22.33 -11.47
CA VAL A 435 40.88 -21.15 -11.95
C VAL A 435 41.92 -20.08 -12.27
N LEU A 436 41.72 -19.35 -13.36
CA LEU A 436 42.59 -18.23 -13.71
C LEU A 436 41.78 -16.95 -13.76
N ARG A 437 42.26 -15.94 -13.04
CA ARG A 437 41.72 -14.58 -13.10
C ARG A 437 42.70 -13.67 -13.83
N THR A 438 42.24 -13.09 -14.94
CA THR A 438 43.05 -12.20 -15.79
C THR A 438 42.40 -10.86 -15.97
N TYR A 439 43.26 -9.88 -16.22
CA TYR A 439 42.90 -8.52 -16.54
C TYR A 439 42.27 -8.39 -17.94
N VAL A 440 41.20 -7.61 -18.07
CA VAL A 440 40.53 -7.31 -19.35
C VAL A 440 40.62 -5.82 -19.73
N GLY A 441 40.15 -4.88 -18.89
CA GLY A 441 40.25 -3.40 -19.16
C GLY A 441 40.42 -2.53 -17.89
N THR A 442 41.52 -1.73 -17.76
CA THR A 442 41.96 -1.02 -16.51
C THR A 442 41.94 0.47 -16.69
N ASP A 443 41.56 1.15 -15.60
CA ASP A 443 41.88 2.55 -15.42
C ASP A 443 42.98 2.76 -14.37
N PHE A 444 44.23 2.90 -14.83
CA PHE A 444 45.39 3.16 -13.97
C PHE A 444 45.38 4.55 -13.29
N PHE A 445 44.36 5.37 -13.52
CA PHE A 445 44.25 6.70 -12.91
C PHE A 445 43.28 6.72 -11.72
N ASN A 446 42.36 5.75 -11.64
CA ASN A 446 41.29 5.73 -10.66
C ASN A 446 41.52 4.59 -9.66
N ALA A 447 41.88 4.96 -8.43
CA ALA A 447 42.10 4.03 -7.32
C ALA A 447 41.10 4.35 -6.20
N PRO A 448 40.01 3.59 -6.05
CA PRO A 448 39.07 3.79 -4.97
C PRO A 448 39.69 3.46 -3.62
N LEU A 449 39.13 4.08 -2.58
CA LEU A 449 39.62 4.01 -1.22
C LEU A 449 38.87 2.92 -0.44
N GLU A 450 39.52 2.35 0.57
CA GLU A 450 38.83 1.50 1.54
C GLU A 450 37.88 2.30 2.44
N ASN A 451 36.89 1.63 3.04
CA ASN A 451 35.91 2.23 3.96
C ASN A 451 35.10 3.40 3.38
N GLU A 452 34.98 3.46 2.06
CA GLU A 452 34.17 4.44 1.34
C GLU A 452 33.09 3.69 0.55
N TRP A 453 31.86 4.21 0.58
CA TRP A 453 30.75 3.65 -0.19
C TRP A 453 30.77 4.18 -1.63
N TYR A 454 30.66 3.24 -2.57
CA TYR A 454 30.63 3.55 -3.99
C TYR A 454 29.43 2.88 -4.66
N THR A 455 28.75 3.62 -5.52
CA THR A 455 27.84 3.01 -6.50
C THR A 455 28.65 2.56 -7.70
N ILE A 456 28.64 1.26 -7.96
CA ILE A 456 29.18 0.67 -9.19
C ILE A 456 28.06 0.68 -10.23
N LYS A 457 28.35 1.18 -11.43
CA LYS A 457 27.43 1.14 -12.57
C LYS A 457 28.08 0.39 -13.73
N LEU A 458 27.42 -0.66 -14.19
CA LEU A 458 27.81 -1.50 -15.32
C LEU A 458 26.71 -1.45 -16.39
N GLU A 459 27.06 -0.97 -17.57
CA GLU A 459 26.23 -1.02 -18.76
C GLU A 459 26.64 -2.22 -19.61
N VAL A 460 25.68 -3.08 -19.94
CA VAL A 460 25.87 -4.22 -20.82
C VAL A 460 25.09 -3.96 -22.09
N LEU A 461 25.80 -3.93 -23.22
CA LEU A 461 25.28 -3.64 -24.56
C LEU A 461 25.58 -4.82 -25.47
N ASP A 462 24.69 -5.81 -25.47
CA ASP A 462 24.98 -7.11 -26.05
C ASP A 462 26.26 -7.72 -25.44
N ASP A 463 27.34 -7.85 -26.21
CA ASP A 463 28.65 -8.37 -25.81
C ASP A 463 29.69 -7.28 -25.51
N ASP A 464 29.31 -6.01 -25.61
CA ASP A 464 30.12 -4.87 -25.21
C ASP A 464 29.70 -4.41 -23.81
N ILE A 465 30.66 -3.95 -23.01
CA ILE A 465 30.39 -3.46 -21.66
C ILE A 465 31.08 -2.14 -21.39
N GLN A 466 30.46 -1.36 -20.52
CA GLN A 466 31.00 -0.11 -20.01
C GLN A 466 30.78 -0.05 -18.50
N ALA A 467 31.77 0.42 -17.75
CA ALA A 467 31.66 0.47 -16.30
C ALA A 467 32.27 1.75 -15.73
N LYS A 468 31.69 2.21 -14.63
CA LYS A 468 32.22 3.30 -13.81
C LYS A 468 31.82 3.08 -12.35
N TYR A 469 32.41 3.91 -11.49
CA TYR A 469 31.98 4.05 -10.12
C TYR A 469 31.95 5.54 -9.75
N CYS A 470 31.20 5.86 -8.71
CA CYS A 470 31.23 7.17 -8.06
C CYS A 470 31.00 6.99 -6.55
N THR A 471 31.43 7.96 -5.75
CA THR A 471 31.08 7.95 -4.33
C THR A 471 29.58 8.06 -4.18
N LEU A 472 29.06 7.56 -3.08
CA LEU A 472 27.62 7.60 -2.83
C LEU A 472 27.10 9.04 -2.73
N GLU A 473 27.91 9.97 -2.20
CA GLU A 473 27.63 11.41 -2.17
C GLU A 473 27.48 12.01 -3.57
N ASP A 474 28.39 11.66 -4.50
CA ASP A 474 28.32 12.13 -5.89
C ASP A 474 27.10 11.53 -6.62
N TYR A 475 26.74 10.27 -6.35
CA TYR A 475 25.56 9.62 -6.93
C TYR A 475 24.24 10.29 -6.49
N ILE A 476 24.10 10.63 -5.20
CA ILE A 476 22.90 11.31 -4.67
C ILE A 476 22.80 12.72 -5.25
N SER A 477 23.93 13.41 -5.34
CA SER A 477 24.01 14.80 -5.83
C SER A 477 23.92 14.93 -7.35
N ASP A 478 23.67 13.83 -8.07
CA ASP A 478 23.65 13.77 -9.54
C ASP A 478 24.94 14.29 -10.20
N ASN A 479 26.07 14.05 -9.53
CA ASN A 479 27.42 14.46 -9.93
C ASN A 479 28.26 13.25 -10.37
N GLU A 480 27.64 12.31 -11.09
CA GLU A 480 28.34 11.14 -11.60
C GLU A 480 29.45 11.53 -12.60
N PRO A 481 30.57 10.79 -12.65
CA PRO A 481 31.64 11.07 -13.57
C PRO A 481 31.27 10.77 -15.02
N ASP A 482 31.88 11.56 -15.93
CA ASP A 482 31.76 11.43 -17.39
C ASP A 482 32.67 10.34 -18.00
N TRP A 483 33.48 9.65 -17.19
CA TRP A 483 34.39 8.59 -17.66
C TRP A 483 33.76 7.21 -17.47
N MET A 484 34.07 6.28 -18.38
CA MET A 484 33.80 4.85 -18.23
C MET A 484 34.96 4.04 -18.81
N ILE A 485 35.29 2.92 -18.18
CA ILE A 485 36.10 1.87 -18.82
C ILE A 485 35.19 1.07 -19.74
N SER A 486 35.73 0.52 -20.82
CA SER A 486 34.95 -0.24 -21.79
C SER A 486 35.74 -1.42 -22.31
N GLU A 487 35.02 -2.48 -22.66
CA GLU A 487 35.55 -3.66 -23.32
C GLU A 487 34.52 -4.18 -24.32
N GLU A 488 34.99 -4.68 -25.46
CA GLU A 488 34.13 -5.07 -26.58
C GLU A 488 34.27 -6.57 -26.90
N ASN A 489 33.21 -7.17 -27.46
CA ASN A 489 33.18 -8.55 -27.94
C ASN A 489 33.47 -9.61 -26.86
N LEU A 490 32.90 -9.45 -25.65
CA LEU A 490 33.03 -10.41 -24.57
C LEU A 490 32.25 -11.72 -24.84
N GLU A 491 32.86 -12.85 -24.49
CA GLU A 491 32.20 -14.16 -24.56
C GLU A 491 31.23 -14.33 -23.39
N LYS A 492 29.92 -14.39 -23.63
CA LYS A 492 28.91 -14.61 -22.59
C LYS A 492 28.96 -16.05 -22.06
N TYR A 493 29.29 -16.22 -20.79
CA TYR A 493 29.29 -17.54 -20.13
C TYR A 493 27.90 -17.90 -19.61
N GLY A 494 27.23 -16.97 -18.94
CA GLY A 494 25.85 -17.12 -18.50
C GLY A 494 25.12 -15.78 -18.39
N THR A 495 24.08 -15.74 -17.57
CA THR A 495 23.18 -14.58 -17.43
C THR A 495 22.93 -14.21 -15.96
N TYR A 496 23.69 -14.81 -15.04
CA TYR A 496 23.61 -14.57 -13.61
C TYR A 496 24.57 -13.45 -13.17
N PHE A 497 24.31 -12.92 -11.99
CA PHE A 497 25.08 -11.87 -11.34
C PHE A 497 25.77 -12.40 -10.10
N GLU A 498 26.89 -11.80 -9.74
CA GLU A 498 27.67 -12.20 -8.57
C GLU A 498 28.05 -10.98 -7.75
N LEU A 499 28.02 -11.13 -6.42
CA LEU A 499 28.62 -10.18 -5.49
C LEU A 499 29.66 -10.90 -4.66
N GLY A 500 30.80 -10.27 -4.42
CA GLY A 500 31.89 -10.93 -3.71
C GLY A 500 33.17 -10.11 -3.58
N THR A 501 34.25 -10.80 -3.25
CA THR A 501 35.59 -10.21 -3.15
C THR A 501 36.39 -10.44 -4.43
N SER A 502 36.94 -9.37 -5.00
CA SER A 502 37.93 -9.44 -6.08
C SER A 502 39.34 -9.80 -5.58
N GLY A 503 39.53 -9.89 -4.26
CA GLY A 503 40.79 -10.20 -3.58
C GLY A 503 40.66 -11.18 -2.41
N GLY A 504 41.79 -11.51 -1.76
CA GLY A 504 41.78 -12.46 -0.64
C GLY A 504 43.14 -12.93 -0.07
N SER A 505 43.17 -13.25 1.23
CA SER A 505 44.28 -13.88 1.93
C SER A 505 43.81 -14.68 3.14
N LEU A 506 44.24 -15.95 3.25
CA LEU A 506 43.98 -16.83 4.42
C LEU A 506 44.45 -16.31 5.79
N ILE A 507 45.14 -15.17 5.85
CA ILE A 507 45.86 -14.68 7.04
C ILE A 507 45.33 -13.32 7.51
N ASP A 508 44.52 -12.63 6.70
CA ASP A 508 44.10 -11.24 6.95
C ASP A 508 42.56 -11.17 6.92
N ALA A 509 41.98 -10.28 7.73
CA ALA A 509 40.54 -10.04 7.75
C ALA A 509 40.12 -9.15 6.57
N TYR A 510 39.02 -9.50 5.92
CA TYR A 510 38.42 -8.78 4.80
C TYR A 510 36.96 -8.54 5.13
N ASP A 511 36.54 -7.30 5.13
CA ASP A 511 35.13 -7.00 5.33
C ASP A 511 34.60 -6.33 4.07
N ILE A 512 33.58 -6.94 3.47
CA ILE A 512 32.90 -6.43 2.27
C ILE A 512 31.42 -6.28 2.54
N TYR A 513 30.87 -5.23 1.95
CA TYR A 513 29.52 -4.76 2.18
C TYR A 513 28.88 -4.44 0.85
N PHE A 514 27.60 -4.82 0.69
CA PHE A 514 26.81 -4.48 -0.48
C PHE A 514 25.43 -3.97 -0.08
N ASP A 515 24.87 -3.11 -0.91
CA ASP A 515 23.52 -2.57 -0.76
C ASP A 515 22.89 -2.26 -2.13
N ASN A 516 21.55 -2.13 -2.17
CA ASN A 516 20.74 -1.70 -3.33
C ASN A 516 21.11 -2.31 -4.69
N PHE A 517 21.31 -3.62 -4.74
CA PHE A 517 21.54 -4.34 -5.99
C PHE A 517 20.32 -4.22 -6.91
N ARG A 518 20.51 -3.81 -8.16
CA ARG A 518 19.43 -3.67 -9.13
C ARG A 518 19.89 -3.88 -10.57
N VAL A 519 18.98 -4.42 -11.38
CA VAL A 519 19.11 -4.53 -12.84
C VAL A 519 17.96 -3.78 -13.49
N ARG A 520 18.29 -2.83 -14.37
CA ARG A 520 17.32 -2.00 -15.09
C ARG A 520 17.59 -1.97 -16.58
N LYS A 521 16.60 -1.51 -17.34
CA LYS A 521 16.73 -1.38 -18.80
C LYS A 521 17.73 -0.29 -19.16
N TYR A 522 18.43 -0.50 -20.26
CA TYR A 522 19.33 0.47 -20.85
C TYR A 522 18.59 1.48 -21.74
N ALA A 523 19.08 2.71 -21.77
CA ALA A 523 18.77 3.71 -22.78
C ALA A 523 20.04 4.49 -23.13
N SER A 524 20.22 4.85 -24.40
CA SER A 524 21.44 5.53 -24.85
C SER A 524 21.65 6.91 -24.21
N ILE A 525 20.56 7.56 -23.82
CA ILE A 525 20.54 8.81 -23.06
C ILE A 525 19.49 8.64 -21.95
N GLU A 526 19.88 8.85 -20.70
CA GLU A 526 18.99 8.71 -19.55
C GLU A 526 17.79 9.68 -19.63
N PRO A 527 16.54 9.21 -19.38
CA PRO A 527 15.40 10.09 -19.21
C PRO A 527 15.57 11.05 -18.03
N THR A 528 15.20 12.31 -18.23
CA THR A 528 15.33 13.36 -17.20
C THR A 528 13.97 13.73 -16.63
N THR A 529 13.92 14.13 -15.36
CA THR A 529 12.68 14.49 -14.67
C THR A 529 12.65 15.96 -14.27
N ASN A 530 11.47 16.58 -14.38
CA ASN A 530 11.20 17.93 -13.89
C ASN A 530 10.00 17.86 -12.94
N ILE A 531 10.24 18.12 -11.66
CA ILE A 531 9.23 18.01 -10.60
C ILE A 531 8.64 19.38 -10.32
N TYR A 532 7.31 19.43 -10.20
CA TYR A 532 6.57 20.62 -9.81
C TYR A 532 6.03 20.44 -8.39
N SER A 533 6.06 21.52 -7.60
CA SER A 533 5.63 21.51 -6.21
C SER A 533 4.21 20.94 -6.05
N LEU A 534 4.04 20.15 -4.99
CA LEU A 534 2.74 19.66 -4.55
C LEU A 534 1.82 20.82 -4.21
N SER A 535 0.56 20.70 -4.60
CA SER A 535 -0.49 21.65 -4.27
C SER A 535 -1.66 20.94 -3.61
N LYS A 536 -2.25 21.58 -2.60
CA LYS A 536 -3.44 21.05 -1.93
C LYS A 536 -4.57 20.94 -2.95
N THR A 537 -5.19 19.77 -3.08
CA THR A 537 -6.47 19.69 -3.79
C THR A 537 -7.48 20.51 -3.02
N VAL A 538 -7.95 21.61 -3.62
CA VAL A 538 -8.91 22.51 -2.98
C VAL A 538 -10.28 21.82 -3.01
N GLY A 539 -10.86 21.49 -1.86
CA GLY A 539 -12.25 21.04 -1.84
C GLY A 539 -12.70 20.27 -0.60
N ILE A 540 -14.01 20.13 -0.51
CA ILE A 540 -14.68 19.10 0.27
C ILE A 540 -14.56 17.80 -0.52
N ASN A 541 -13.96 16.78 0.08
CA ASN A 541 -13.86 15.46 -0.51
C ASN A 541 -15.12 14.64 -0.20
N TYR A 542 -15.45 13.72 -1.10
CA TYR A 542 -16.55 12.78 -0.90
C TYR A 542 -16.06 11.35 -1.03
N ILE A 543 -16.29 10.54 -0.02
CA ILE A 543 -16.06 9.10 -0.09
C ILE A 543 -17.32 8.46 -0.70
N THR A 544 -17.13 7.69 -1.76
CA THR A 544 -18.22 6.98 -2.45
C THR A 544 -17.74 5.61 -2.93
N PRO A 545 -18.62 4.60 -2.98
CA PRO A 545 -18.27 3.29 -3.53
C PRO A 545 -17.92 3.40 -5.03
N PRO A 546 -17.06 2.52 -5.57
CA PRO A 546 -16.76 2.47 -6.99
C PRO A 546 -18.05 2.36 -7.82
N ARG A 547 -18.37 3.38 -8.63
CA ARG A 547 -19.57 3.38 -9.48
C ARG A 547 -19.22 3.02 -10.92
N ALA A 548 -20.00 2.13 -11.53
CA ALA A 548 -19.88 1.79 -12.94
C ALA A 548 -20.10 3.02 -13.86
N GLU A 549 -20.91 4.00 -13.44
CA GLU A 549 -21.13 5.27 -14.17
C GLU A 549 -21.34 6.49 -13.24
N GLY A 550 -20.33 7.37 -13.14
CA GLY A 550 -20.46 8.76 -13.61
C GLY A 550 -21.28 9.83 -12.87
N THR A 551 -21.76 9.68 -11.64
CA THR A 551 -22.28 10.86 -10.90
C THR A 551 -21.15 11.61 -10.21
N ARG A 552 -20.62 12.59 -10.94
CA ARG A 552 -19.57 13.54 -10.56
C ARG A 552 -20.15 14.65 -9.68
N TYR A 553 -19.61 14.86 -8.49
CA TYR A 553 -19.86 16.08 -7.70
C TYR A 553 -18.64 16.98 -7.83
N VAL A 554 -18.53 17.65 -8.99
CA VAL A 554 -17.38 18.52 -9.31
C VAL A 554 -17.81 19.98 -9.22
N LEU A 555 -17.02 20.79 -8.51
CA LEU A 555 -17.00 22.24 -8.65
C LEU A 555 -15.72 22.65 -9.41
N GLY A 556 -15.73 22.67 -10.74
CA GLY A 556 -14.59 23.21 -11.51
C GLY A 556 -13.52 22.20 -11.94
N SER A 557 -12.25 22.60 -11.93
CA SER A 557 -11.09 21.87 -12.48
C SER A 557 -10.45 20.85 -11.50
N ASP A 558 -11.24 20.32 -10.57
CA ASP A 558 -10.74 19.52 -9.44
C ASP A 558 -10.73 18.02 -9.75
N TYR A 559 -9.72 17.32 -9.22
CA TYR A 559 -9.50 15.88 -9.36
C TYR A 559 -10.53 15.06 -8.57
N ASN A 560 -11.12 14.02 -9.15
CA ASN A 560 -12.03 13.12 -8.42
C ASN A 560 -11.27 11.97 -7.77
N LEU A 561 -11.19 11.99 -6.44
CA LEU A 561 -10.65 10.89 -5.64
C LEU A 561 -11.66 9.74 -5.57
N TYR A 562 -11.21 8.50 -5.73
CA TYR A 562 -12.05 7.32 -5.52
C TYR A 562 -11.35 6.28 -4.64
N TYR A 563 -12.16 5.61 -3.81
CA TYR A 563 -11.68 4.75 -2.74
C TYR A 563 -12.04 3.29 -3.01
N GLU A 564 -11.21 2.39 -2.50
CA GLU A 564 -11.46 0.95 -2.47
C GLU A 564 -11.29 0.38 -1.06
N GLU A 565 -11.85 -0.80 -0.83
CA GLU A 565 -11.66 -1.51 0.44
C GLU A 565 -10.24 -2.04 0.57
N ALA A 566 -9.61 -1.77 1.71
CA ALA A 566 -8.28 -2.24 2.05
C ALA A 566 -8.14 -2.38 3.57
N ASP A 567 -7.89 -3.60 4.06
CA ASP A 567 -7.95 -3.92 5.50
C ASP A 567 -6.94 -3.19 6.39
N ASN A 568 -5.84 -2.67 5.82
CA ASN A 568 -4.83 -1.94 6.59
C ASN A 568 -5.10 -0.43 6.71
N TYR A 569 -6.22 0.04 6.16
CA TYR A 569 -6.60 1.45 6.17
C TYR A 569 -7.71 1.72 7.19
N PRO A 570 -7.87 2.96 7.67
CA PRO A 570 -8.97 3.31 8.56
C PRO A 570 -10.32 3.19 7.83
N SER A 571 -11.35 2.78 8.56
CA SER A 571 -12.74 2.86 8.09
C SER A 571 -13.30 4.28 8.19
N ILE A 572 -14.50 4.53 7.66
CA ILE A 572 -15.21 5.82 7.86
C ILE A 572 -15.33 6.16 9.36
N ILE A 573 -15.53 5.15 10.23
CA ILE A 573 -15.68 5.38 11.67
C ILE A 573 -14.34 5.71 12.33
N ASP A 574 -13.25 5.05 11.90
CA ASP A 574 -11.89 5.35 12.34
C ASP A 574 -11.47 6.77 11.90
N MET A 575 -11.79 7.13 10.66
CA MET A 575 -11.53 8.46 10.09
C MET A 575 -12.22 9.59 10.87
N LEU A 576 -13.48 9.38 11.29
CA LEU A 576 -14.21 10.32 12.16
C LEU A 576 -13.55 10.48 13.54
N ALA A 577 -12.86 9.45 14.02
CA ALA A 577 -12.06 9.49 15.26
C ALA A 577 -10.62 9.98 15.03
N GLY A 578 -10.25 10.35 13.80
CA GLY A 578 -8.92 10.85 13.46
C GLY A 578 -7.83 9.78 13.38
N GLU A 579 -8.20 8.50 13.45
CA GLU A 579 -7.30 7.36 13.47
C GLU A 579 -6.71 7.10 12.07
N ASP A 580 -5.41 6.81 12.01
CA ASP A 580 -4.68 6.55 10.77
C ASP A 580 -4.58 5.05 10.43
N PHE A 581 -5.19 4.21 11.25
CA PHE A 581 -5.21 2.75 11.11
C PHE A 581 -6.59 2.19 11.44
N LYS A 582 -6.81 0.94 11.05
CA LYS A 582 -8.04 0.21 11.37
C LYS A 582 -8.07 -0.14 12.87
N SER A 583 -8.80 0.65 13.66
CA SER A 583 -9.02 0.39 15.09
C SER A 583 -10.38 -0.26 15.35
N TRP A 584 -11.34 -0.02 14.45
CA TRP A 584 -12.71 -0.48 14.57
C TRP A 584 -12.83 -1.98 14.31
N GLU A 585 -13.33 -2.71 15.32
CA GLU A 585 -13.46 -4.17 15.30
C GLU A 585 -14.33 -4.68 14.13
N TYR A 586 -15.40 -3.96 13.78
CA TYR A 586 -16.40 -4.40 12.79
C TYR A 586 -16.46 -3.45 11.59
N GLY A 587 -15.30 -3.20 10.97
CA GLY A 587 -15.11 -2.27 9.84
C GLY A 587 -14.34 -2.85 8.67
N TYR A 588 -14.45 -2.21 7.50
CA TYR A 588 -13.50 -2.35 6.41
C TYR A 588 -12.72 -1.04 6.28
N GLY A 589 -11.43 -1.15 6.00
CA GLY A 589 -10.61 0.02 5.74
C GLY A 589 -10.84 0.57 4.35
N LEU A 590 -10.63 1.88 4.18
CA LEU A 590 -10.81 2.57 2.90
C LEU A 590 -9.50 3.22 2.44
N LYS A 591 -9.04 2.80 1.28
CA LYS A 591 -7.81 3.28 0.63
C LYS A 591 -8.15 4.15 -0.58
N LEU A 592 -7.40 5.25 -0.76
CA LEU A 592 -7.43 6.00 -2.01
C LEU A 592 -6.82 5.16 -3.14
N LYS A 593 -7.59 4.91 -4.19
CA LYS A 593 -7.16 4.08 -5.33
C LYS A 593 -6.55 4.88 -6.47
N GLY A 594 -6.98 6.13 -6.68
CA GLY A 594 -6.47 7.00 -7.73
C GLY A 594 -7.27 8.29 -7.85
N TYR A 595 -7.03 9.03 -8.95
CA TYR A 595 -7.73 10.26 -9.29
C TYR A 595 -8.24 10.22 -10.75
N GLN A 596 -9.32 10.95 -11.05
CA GLN A 596 -9.88 11.13 -12.40
C GLN A 596 -10.30 12.56 -12.72
#